data_AF-A0A1Z8XYR2-F1
#
_entry.id   AF-A0A1Z8XYR2-F1
#
_cell.length_a   1.000
_cell.length_b   1.000
_cell.length_c   1.000
_cell.angle_alpha   90.00
_cell.angle_beta   90.00
_cell.angle_gamma   90.00
#
_symmetry.space_group_name_H-M   'P 1'
#
loop_
_entity.id
_entity.type
_entity.pdbx_description
1 polymer ?
#
loop_
_entity_poly.entity_id
_entity_poly.type
_entity_poly.pdbx_seq_one_letter_code
_entity_poly.pdbx_strand_id
1 'polypeptide(L)'
;MSAILRILFSLTFCVNVYAKPTLKGLGSISYKSPENIALPPKKIYATDNLKGPIPTNDWWSSILWEKFSSNLFPHPLALNFDKSGLRVFYPGAKKFATEMGVIAGMPIHSQDFTIGANLKSPFTEALAHDYSDWFVTSQLGVKEKYLRFTYGHGSPFIYLEYQDITPEIKFNVKPNIWSTSPNVLGLTSDQGNHYGLFIPRGNEWNEIKNNKITIKNSKSGFLTLALLPSKDLSTLKLFNKHAHNHVVNTKVNWKYNESKSTVTASYSFEMKSVCPSNKADKTLTALYPHQWRRSKTPTLNQRYQCVRGVMKLLSGNSFEVNYDFPGVLPCLPLKVENLKDDLLQIANNKNLARDTYWAGKALGNLATASAIAETNKHPKIAKQIRTNIKSELQDWFTYENKTGDKHFFYDANWSTLIGIPPSYGSAKEINDHHFHYGYFLRAIAEITRMEPEWLKNETWKPIINLLIDDIANSDRQNESFPFLRNYDPYAGHSWASGHARFA
;
A
#
# COMPACT_ATOMS: atom_id res chain seq x y z
N MET A 1 55.95 -2.48 28.77
CA MET A 1 54.58 -1.92 28.77
C MET A 1 54.07 -1.94 27.34
N SER A 2 53.21 -2.91 27.01
CA SER A 2 52.54 -3.03 25.71
C SER A 2 51.09 -2.58 25.91
N ALA A 3 50.68 -1.50 25.24
CA ALA A 3 49.32 -0.99 25.29
C ALA A 3 48.54 -1.56 24.11
N ILE A 4 47.67 -2.53 24.40
CA ILE A 4 46.73 -3.12 23.46
C ILE A 4 45.57 -2.13 23.26
N LEU A 5 45.52 -1.51 22.09
CA LEU A 5 44.41 -0.67 21.66
C LEU A 5 43.24 -1.57 21.22
N ARG A 6 42.27 -1.80 22.12
CA ARG A 6 41.02 -2.49 21.78
C ARG A 6 40.09 -1.52 21.03
N ILE A 7 39.98 -1.73 19.73
CA ILE A 7 38.96 -1.08 18.89
C ILE A 7 37.62 -1.78 19.19
N LEU A 8 36.73 -1.11 19.94
CA LEU A 8 35.35 -1.53 20.09
C LEU A 8 34.62 -1.30 18.75
N PHE A 9 34.26 -2.38 18.07
CA PHE A 9 33.22 -2.34 17.04
C PHE A 9 31.87 -2.10 17.74
N SER A 10 31.43 -0.83 17.74
CA SER A 10 30.03 -0.49 18.02
C SER A 10 29.20 -0.90 16.81
N LEU A 11 28.59 -2.09 16.84
CA LEU A 11 27.43 -2.39 16.01
C LEU A 11 26.28 -1.52 16.53
N THR A 12 26.11 -0.34 15.94
CA THR A 12 24.92 0.48 16.17
C THR A 12 23.75 -0.19 15.45
N PHE A 13 23.05 -1.10 16.13
CA PHE A 13 21.68 -1.39 15.76
C PHE A 13 20.88 -0.09 15.97
N CYS A 14 20.58 0.63 14.90
CA CYS A 14 19.51 1.64 14.95
C CYS A 14 18.21 0.87 15.18
N VAL A 15 17.89 0.62 16.45
CA VAL A 15 16.52 0.31 16.83
C VAL A 15 15.77 1.62 16.63
N ASN A 16 15.04 1.74 15.53
CA ASN A 16 14.01 2.77 15.41
C ASN A 16 12.97 2.45 16.49
N VAL A 17 13.14 3.03 17.68
CA VAL A 17 12.16 2.92 18.76
C VAL A 17 11.05 3.90 18.41
N TYR A 18 10.08 3.45 17.64
CA TYR A 18 8.85 4.21 17.39
C TYR A 18 8.02 4.32 18.67
N ALA A 19 7.21 5.37 18.80
CA ALA A 19 6.34 5.57 19.94
C ALA A 19 5.35 4.39 20.04
N LYS A 20 5.56 3.54 21.05
CA LYS A 20 4.61 2.49 21.39
C LYS A 20 3.31 3.17 21.83
N PRO A 21 2.14 2.69 21.36
CA PRO A 21 0.87 3.22 21.86
C PRO A 21 0.84 3.06 23.38
N THR A 22 0.22 4.00 24.09
CA THR A 22 -0.01 3.85 25.53
C THR A 22 -1.50 3.84 25.78
N LEU A 23 -1.98 2.89 26.59
CA LEU A 23 -3.39 2.76 26.92
C LEU A 23 -3.65 3.44 28.26
N LYS A 24 -4.58 4.41 28.25
CA LYS A 24 -5.15 5.02 29.47
C LYS A 24 -6.60 4.56 29.62
N GLY A 25 -6.81 3.35 30.12
CA GLY A 25 -8.11 2.69 30.26
C GLY A 25 -8.00 1.35 30.99
N LEU A 26 -9.05 0.52 30.97
CA LEU A 26 -9.00 -0.84 31.53
C LEU A 26 -8.41 -1.87 30.54
N GLY A 27 -8.37 -1.54 29.25
CA GLY A 27 -7.75 -2.41 28.25
C GLY A 27 -6.24 -2.48 28.41
N SER A 28 -5.67 -3.65 28.13
CA SER A 28 -4.23 -3.88 28.13
C SER A 28 -3.81 -4.71 26.91
N ILE A 29 -2.58 -4.46 26.46
CA ILE A 29 -1.93 -5.17 25.35
C ILE A 29 -0.55 -5.64 25.78
N SER A 30 -0.02 -6.63 25.11
CA SER A 30 1.36 -7.09 25.33
C SER A 30 2.34 -6.36 24.41
N TYR A 31 3.54 -6.10 24.92
CA TYR A 31 4.70 -5.63 24.14
C TYR A 31 5.84 -6.64 24.10
N LYS A 32 5.67 -7.75 24.82
CA LYS A 32 6.58 -8.89 24.79
C LYS A 32 6.07 -9.83 23.71
N SER A 33 6.98 -10.28 22.84
CA SER A 33 6.64 -11.22 21.78
C SER A 33 5.97 -12.48 22.37
N PRO A 34 4.81 -12.90 21.85
CA PRO A 34 4.17 -14.13 22.29
C PRO A 34 5.04 -15.36 21.99
N GLU A 35 5.04 -16.31 22.91
CA GLU A 35 5.76 -17.57 22.75
C GLU A 35 5.06 -18.48 21.73
N ASN A 36 5.84 -19.21 20.93
CA ASN A 36 5.34 -20.17 19.93
C ASN A 36 4.41 -19.60 18.85
N ILE A 37 4.42 -18.28 18.63
CA ILE A 37 3.70 -17.62 17.53
C ILE A 37 4.72 -17.14 16.49
N ALA A 38 4.48 -17.48 15.22
CA ALA A 38 5.26 -16.93 14.12
C ALA A 38 4.87 -15.46 13.90
N LEU A 39 5.85 -14.57 14.06
CA LEU A 39 5.72 -13.12 13.88
C LEU A 39 6.33 -12.67 12.54
N PRO A 40 6.05 -11.43 12.10
CA PRO A 40 6.70 -10.84 10.94
C PRO A 40 8.23 -10.89 11.02
N PRO A 41 8.95 -10.92 9.88
CA PRO A 41 10.40 -10.97 9.89
C PRO A 41 10.99 -9.70 10.52
N LYS A 42 12.06 -9.86 11.30
CA LYS A 42 12.73 -8.69 11.92
C LYS A 42 13.37 -7.76 10.87
N LYS A 43 13.86 -8.31 9.76
CA LYS A 43 14.49 -7.53 8.69
C LYS A 43 13.42 -6.83 7.88
N ILE A 44 13.53 -5.51 7.81
CA ILE A 44 12.80 -4.63 6.90
C ILE A 44 13.80 -4.10 5.88
N TYR A 45 13.47 -4.23 4.59
CA TYR A 45 14.31 -3.79 3.48
C TYR A 45 14.01 -2.32 3.15
N ALA A 46 14.53 -1.44 4.00
CA ALA A 46 14.40 0.00 3.85
C ALA A 46 15.74 0.71 4.07
N THR A 47 15.87 1.91 3.51
CA THR A 47 16.96 2.83 3.86
C THR A 47 16.63 3.61 5.13
N ASP A 48 17.63 4.23 5.76
CA ASP A 48 17.42 5.07 6.95
C ASP A 48 16.54 6.30 6.69
N ASN A 49 16.26 6.65 5.43
CA ASN A 49 15.35 7.74 5.08
C ASN A 49 13.88 7.39 5.37
N LEU A 50 13.51 6.11 5.37
CA LEU A 50 12.15 5.69 5.70
C LEU A 50 11.93 5.88 7.21
N LYS A 51 11.09 6.85 7.58
CA LYS A 51 10.75 7.19 8.97
C LYS A 51 9.28 6.92 9.26
N GLY A 52 8.96 6.83 10.55
CA GLY A 52 7.61 6.59 11.05
C GLY A 52 7.15 5.14 10.92
N PRO A 53 5.86 4.88 11.18
CA PRO A 53 5.27 3.55 11.06
C PRO A 53 5.49 2.91 9.70
N ILE A 54 5.76 1.60 9.70
CA ILE A 54 6.07 0.85 8.48
C ILE A 54 4.76 0.51 7.75
N PRO A 55 4.57 0.95 6.50
CA PRO A 55 3.40 0.60 5.72
C PRO A 55 3.44 -0.88 5.31
N THR A 56 2.27 -1.51 5.30
CA THR A 56 2.03 -2.89 4.87
C THR A 56 0.73 -2.91 4.08
N ASN A 57 0.37 -4.03 3.48
CA ASN A 57 -0.90 -4.18 2.78
C ASN A 57 -1.06 -3.17 1.63
N ASP A 58 0.00 -3.05 0.83
CA ASP A 58 0.04 -2.14 -0.31
C ASP A 58 0.67 -2.83 -1.53
N TRP A 59 0.41 -2.29 -2.72
CA TRP A 59 0.82 -2.87 -4.01
C TRP A 59 2.34 -2.99 -4.18
N TRP A 60 3.11 -2.28 -3.37
CA TRP A 60 4.57 -2.26 -3.37
C TRP A 60 5.20 -2.92 -2.13
N SER A 61 4.40 -3.46 -1.21
CA SER A 61 4.89 -3.94 0.09
C SER A 61 6.00 -4.97 -0.02
N SER A 62 6.08 -5.78 -1.08
CA SER A 62 7.15 -6.80 -1.21
C SER A 62 8.55 -6.22 -1.07
N ILE A 63 8.77 -4.96 -1.47
CA ILE A 63 10.05 -4.27 -1.33
C ILE A 63 10.52 -4.22 0.13
N LEU A 64 9.60 -4.14 1.11
CA LEU A 64 9.94 -4.11 2.53
C LEU A 64 10.23 -5.50 3.11
N TRP A 65 9.80 -6.58 2.44
CA TRP A 65 9.76 -7.94 2.98
C TRP A 65 10.79 -8.90 2.38
N GLU A 66 11.34 -8.60 1.21
CA GLU A 66 12.34 -9.46 0.56
C GLU A 66 13.50 -8.67 -0.05
N LYS A 67 14.57 -9.38 -0.41
CA LYS A 67 15.81 -8.76 -0.88
C LYS A 67 15.62 -7.84 -2.08
N PHE A 68 14.67 -8.13 -2.96
CA PHE A 68 14.37 -7.27 -4.09
C PHE A 68 12.87 -6.94 -4.10
N SER A 69 12.13 -7.40 -5.10
CA SER A 69 10.68 -7.31 -5.06
C SER A 69 10.06 -8.48 -5.81
N SER A 70 8.80 -8.70 -5.50
CA SER A 70 7.89 -9.47 -6.32
C SER A 70 7.38 -8.54 -7.42
N ASN A 71 6.42 -8.98 -8.23
CA ASN A 71 5.91 -8.08 -9.26
C ASN A 71 5.11 -6.95 -8.61
N LEU A 72 5.42 -5.73 -9.03
CA LEU A 72 4.79 -4.49 -8.60
C LEU A 72 3.92 -3.99 -9.74
N PHE A 73 2.72 -3.54 -9.45
CA PHE A 73 1.76 -3.11 -10.49
C PHE A 73 1.37 -1.63 -10.36
N PRO A 74 2.32 -0.67 -10.48
CA PRO A 74 2.03 0.76 -10.57
C PRO A 74 1.41 1.08 -11.93
N HIS A 75 0.17 0.62 -12.16
CA HIS A 75 -0.47 0.69 -13.47
C HIS A 75 -0.39 2.11 -14.06
N PRO A 76 -0.12 2.24 -15.37
CA PRO A 76 -0.18 1.17 -16.38
C PRO A 76 0.99 0.19 -16.38
N LEU A 77 2.11 0.53 -15.73
CA LEU A 77 3.32 -0.28 -15.72
C LEU A 77 3.21 -1.51 -14.81
N ALA A 78 4.07 -2.50 -15.08
CA ALA A 78 4.43 -3.57 -14.17
C ALA A 78 5.95 -3.61 -14.02
N LEU A 79 6.43 -3.71 -12.79
CA LEU A 79 7.84 -3.58 -12.43
C LEU A 79 8.29 -4.76 -11.58
N ASN A 80 9.59 -5.05 -11.60
CA ASN A 80 10.19 -6.02 -10.69
C ASN A 80 11.67 -5.70 -10.47
N PHE A 81 12.11 -5.67 -9.21
CA PHE A 81 13.52 -5.54 -8.88
C PHE A 81 14.19 -6.91 -8.85
N ASP A 82 15.39 -6.99 -9.42
CA ASP A 82 16.30 -8.10 -9.23
C ASP A 82 17.77 -7.61 -9.20
N LYS A 83 18.71 -8.56 -9.12
CA LYS A 83 20.15 -8.29 -9.05
C LYS A 83 20.71 -7.48 -10.24
N SER A 84 20.00 -7.44 -11.37
CA SER A 84 20.39 -6.73 -12.60
C SER A 84 19.85 -5.30 -12.65
N GLY A 85 18.80 -4.99 -11.88
CA GLY A 85 18.19 -3.66 -11.89
C GLY A 85 16.67 -3.71 -11.71
N LEU A 86 16.01 -2.65 -12.18
CA LEU A 86 14.56 -2.55 -12.31
C LEU A 86 14.12 -3.09 -13.66
N ARG A 87 13.44 -4.22 -13.69
CA ARG A 87 12.75 -4.73 -14.88
C ARG A 87 11.47 -3.93 -15.10
N VAL A 88 11.27 -3.43 -16.31
CA VAL A 88 10.11 -2.65 -16.70
C VAL A 88 9.32 -3.42 -17.75
N PHE A 89 8.00 -3.46 -17.57
CA PHE A 89 7.09 -4.13 -18.48
C PHE A 89 5.77 -3.36 -18.58
N TYR A 90 5.12 -3.40 -19.75
CA TYR A 90 3.74 -3.00 -19.90
C TYR A 90 2.86 -4.21 -20.30
N PRO A 91 2.03 -4.75 -19.39
CA PRO A 91 1.19 -5.91 -19.68
C PRO A 91 -0.03 -5.56 -20.55
N GLY A 92 -0.42 -4.30 -20.63
CA GLY A 92 -1.68 -3.91 -21.29
C GLY A 92 -2.89 -4.57 -20.63
N ALA A 93 -3.91 -4.90 -21.43
CA ALA A 93 -5.07 -5.69 -20.99
C ALA A 93 -4.86 -7.20 -21.19
N LYS A 94 -3.62 -7.69 -21.37
CA LYS A 94 -3.35 -9.12 -21.56
C LYS A 94 -3.85 -9.89 -20.34
N LYS A 95 -4.68 -10.90 -20.59
CA LYS A 95 -5.24 -11.83 -19.61
C LYS A 95 -5.15 -13.23 -20.21
N PHE A 96 -4.80 -14.20 -19.40
CA PHE A 96 -4.79 -15.61 -19.75
C PHE A 96 -5.77 -16.33 -18.84
N ALA A 97 -6.70 -17.08 -19.40
CA ALA A 97 -7.61 -17.91 -18.63
C ALA A 97 -7.08 -19.35 -18.60
N THR A 98 -7.10 -19.96 -17.42
CA THR A 98 -6.87 -21.38 -17.20
C THR A 98 -8.08 -21.94 -16.45
N GLU A 99 -8.19 -23.27 -16.34
CA GLU A 99 -9.22 -23.91 -15.50
C GLU A 99 -9.14 -23.47 -14.04
N MET A 100 -7.96 -23.05 -13.57
CA MET A 100 -7.69 -22.61 -12.21
C MET A 100 -8.00 -21.12 -11.98
N GLY A 101 -8.20 -20.33 -13.04
CA GLY A 101 -8.55 -18.91 -12.93
C GLY A 101 -8.00 -18.01 -14.04
N VAL A 102 -8.18 -16.71 -13.87
CA VAL A 102 -7.68 -15.68 -14.79
C VAL A 102 -6.38 -15.10 -14.26
N ILE A 103 -5.32 -15.24 -15.04
CA ILE A 103 -3.99 -14.70 -14.76
C ILE A 103 -3.79 -13.44 -15.58
N ALA A 104 -3.44 -12.35 -14.91
CA ALA A 104 -3.07 -11.09 -15.54
C ALA A 104 -1.92 -10.49 -14.75
N GLY A 105 -0.79 -10.27 -15.41
CA GLY A 105 0.40 -9.80 -14.72
C GLY A 105 1.62 -9.74 -15.63
N MET A 106 2.78 -9.59 -14.99
CA MET A 106 4.08 -9.63 -15.65
C MET A 106 4.60 -11.07 -15.59
N PRO A 107 4.70 -11.79 -16.72
CA PRO A 107 5.20 -13.16 -16.66
C PRO A 107 6.62 -13.22 -16.10
N ILE A 108 6.95 -14.34 -15.48
CA ILE A 108 8.29 -14.57 -14.92
C ILE A 108 9.33 -14.36 -16.03
N HIS A 109 10.41 -13.62 -15.72
CA HIS A 109 11.47 -13.25 -16.66
C HIS A 109 11.04 -12.48 -17.93
N SER A 110 9.82 -11.92 -17.97
CA SER A 110 9.43 -10.97 -19.02
C SER A 110 9.83 -9.55 -18.65
N GLN A 111 10.32 -8.79 -19.62
CA GLN A 111 10.54 -7.35 -19.52
C GLN A 111 10.55 -6.73 -20.93
N ASP A 112 10.20 -5.45 -21.03
CA ASP A 112 10.54 -4.63 -22.21
C ASP A 112 12.04 -4.25 -22.18
N PHE A 113 12.56 -3.95 -20.98
CA PHE A 113 13.97 -3.67 -20.71
C PHE A 113 14.23 -3.68 -19.20
N THR A 114 15.51 -3.65 -18.83
CA THR A 114 15.97 -3.48 -17.46
C THR A 114 16.76 -2.18 -17.32
N ILE A 115 16.43 -1.38 -16.30
CA ILE A 115 17.22 -0.22 -15.90
C ILE A 115 18.15 -0.64 -14.77
N GLY A 116 19.44 -0.69 -15.04
CA GLY A 116 20.48 -1.06 -14.08
C GLY A 116 21.70 -0.16 -14.21
N ALA A 117 22.87 -0.72 -13.97
CA ALA A 117 24.14 -0.05 -14.17
C ALA A 117 25.23 -1.07 -14.53
N ASN A 118 26.28 -0.63 -15.21
CA ASN A 118 27.45 -1.45 -15.45
C ASN A 118 28.32 -1.52 -14.18
N LEU A 119 28.14 -2.59 -13.40
CA LEU A 119 28.83 -2.79 -12.13
C LEU A 119 29.76 -4.00 -12.18
N LYS A 120 30.88 -3.92 -11.44
CA LYS A 120 31.78 -5.06 -11.21
C LYS A 120 31.08 -6.20 -10.44
N SER A 121 30.13 -5.85 -9.58
CA SER A 121 29.32 -6.77 -8.79
C SER A 121 27.84 -6.42 -8.93
N PRO A 122 26.93 -7.40 -8.99
CA PRO A 122 25.50 -7.12 -9.10
C PRO A 122 24.94 -6.43 -7.85
N PHE A 123 23.76 -5.82 -7.98
CA PHE A 123 23.05 -5.31 -6.82
C PHE A 123 22.71 -6.46 -5.86
N THR A 124 22.76 -6.20 -4.56
CA THR A 124 22.52 -7.21 -3.51
C THR A 124 21.10 -7.17 -2.99
N GLU A 125 20.47 -5.99 -3.01
CA GLU A 125 19.11 -5.77 -2.56
C GLU A 125 18.50 -4.50 -3.18
N ALA A 126 17.16 -4.41 -3.15
CA ALA A 126 16.38 -3.19 -3.34
C ALA A 126 15.79 -2.77 -1.99
N LEU A 127 15.78 -1.47 -1.71
CA LEU A 127 15.34 -0.93 -0.44
C LEU A 127 14.23 0.11 -0.66
N ALA A 128 13.19 0.11 0.18
CA ALA A 128 12.25 1.22 0.24
C ALA A 128 12.98 2.47 0.79
N HIS A 129 12.95 3.56 0.04
CA HIS A 129 13.62 4.81 0.40
C HIS A 129 12.65 5.84 0.96
N ASP A 130 11.52 6.02 0.28
CA ASP A 130 10.48 6.98 0.64
C ASP A 130 9.13 6.52 0.07
N TYR A 131 8.02 7.06 0.57
CA TYR A 131 6.69 6.79 0.05
C TYR A 131 5.70 7.90 0.35
N SER A 132 4.59 7.89 -0.37
CA SER A 132 3.40 8.70 -0.12
C SER A 132 2.16 7.88 -0.50
N ASP A 133 0.98 8.49 -0.53
CA ASP A 133 -0.29 7.75 -0.57
C ASP A 133 -0.47 6.75 -1.71
N TRP A 134 0.18 6.97 -2.87
CA TRP A 134 0.17 5.99 -3.96
C TRP A 134 1.47 5.96 -4.79
N PHE A 135 2.55 6.53 -4.25
CA PHE A 135 3.88 6.55 -4.86
C PHE A 135 4.92 6.00 -3.88
N VAL A 136 5.92 5.32 -4.42
CA VAL A 136 7.08 4.81 -3.66
C VAL A 136 8.37 5.21 -4.38
N THR A 137 9.40 5.50 -3.60
CA THR A 137 10.79 5.60 -4.06
C THR A 137 11.56 4.40 -3.57
N SER A 138 12.16 3.64 -4.49
CA SER A 138 12.97 2.46 -4.19
C SER A 138 14.42 2.67 -4.61
N GLN A 139 15.37 2.16 -3.83
CA GLN A 139 16.79 2.35 -4.05
C GLN A 139 17.48 1.02 -4.36
N LEU A 140 18.32 1.02 -5.40
CA LEU A 140 19.38 0.05 -5.62
C LEU A 140 20.74 0.68 -5.35
N GLY A 141 21.65 -0.06 -4.72
CA GLY A 141 22.95 0.45 -4.31
C GLY A 141 22.97 0.99 -2.87
N VAL A 142 24.12 1.50 -2.43
CA VAL A 142 24.38 1.82 -1.02
C VAL A 142 24.97 3.21 -0.85
N LYS A 143 24.62 3.87 0.27
CA LYS A 143 25.14 5.19 0.66
C LYS A 143 24.97 6.23 -0.47
N GLU A 144 26.06 6.83 -0.93
CA GLU A 144 26.09 7.84 -2.00
C GLU A 144 26.19 7.24 -3.40
N LYS A 145 26.22 5.91 -3.55
CA LYS A 145 26.27 5.25 -4.86
C LYS A 145 24.99 4.48 -5.12
N TYR A 146 24.05 5.09 -5.85
CA TYR A 146 22.70 4.54 -5.95
C TYR A 146 21.95 4.89 -7.24
N LEU A 147 20.93 4.08 -7.51
CA LEU A 147 19.82 4.35 -8.42
C LEU A 147 18.53 4.42 -7.57
N ARG A 148 17.83 5.55 -7.60
CA ARG A 148 16.54 5.75 -6.91
C ARG A 148 15.42 5.91 -7.91
N PHE A 149 14.43 5.04 -7.82
CA PHE A 149 13.30 4.97 -8.74
C PHE A 149 12.04 5.42 -8.02
N THR A 150 11.41 6.50 -8.49
CA THR A 150 10.12 6.98 -7.99
C THR A 150 9.02 6.68 -9.01
N TYR A 151 8.00 5.95 -8.57
CA TYR A 151 6.90 5.47 -9.40
C TYR A 151 5.67 5.21 -8.53
N GLY A 152 4.49 5.08 -9.14
CA GLY A 152 3.25 4.93 -8.39
C GLY A 152 2.05 4.67 -9.27
N HIS A 153 0.90 4.38 -8.64
CA HIS A 153 -0.33 4.16 -9.36
C HIS A 153 -0.71 5.36 -10.23
N GLY A 154 -1.17 5.06 -11.45
CA GLY A 154 -1.56 6.05 -12.44
C GLY A 154 -0.38 6.82 -13.04
N SER A 155 0.86 6.60 -12.63
CA SER A 155 2.01 7.24 -13.25
C SER A 155 2.40 6.52 -14.53
N PRO A 156 2.37 7.17 -15.71
CA PRO A 156 3.03 6.61 -16.89
C PRO A 156 4.56 6.84 -16.84
N PHE A 157 5.06 7.53 -15.80
CA PHE A 157 6.46 7.85 -15.62
C PHE A 157 7.14 6.98 -14.57
N ILE A 158 8.43 6.68 -14.80
CA ILE A 158 9.39 6.29 -13.77
C ILE A 158 10.45 7.37 -13.72
N TYR A 159 10.58 8.04 -12.57
CA TYR A 159 11.62 9.02 -12.32
C TYR A 159 12.83 8.33 -11.71
N LEU A 160 14.02 8.52 -12.29
CA LEU A 160 15.27 7.99 -11.79
C LEU A 160 16.19 9.13 -11.35
N GLU A 161 16.64 9.09 -10.11
CA GLU A 161 17.79 9.84 -9.59
C GLU A 161 18.97 8.88 -9.46
N TYR A 162 20.16 9.30 -9.89
CA TYR A 162 21.37 8.50 -9.75
C TYR A 162 22.53 9.33 -9.22
N GLN A 163 23.39 8.71 -8.40
CA GLN A 163 24.55 9.35 -7.80
C GLN A 163 25.76 8.38 -7.81
N ASP A 164 26.92 8.88 -8.25
CA ASP A 164 28.18 8.14 -8.47
C ASP A 164 28.03 6.79 -9.21
N ILE A 165 27.07 6.71 -10.12
CA ILE A 165 26.78 5.52 -10.90
C ILE A 165 26.12 5.93 -12.22
N THR A 166 26.59 5.37 -13.35
CA THR A 166 25.97 5.65 -14.64
C THR A 166 24.87 4.62 -14.91
N PRO A 167 23.61 5.04 -15.09
CA PRO A 167 22.52 4.13 -15.41
C PRO A 167 22.69 3.55 -16.83
N GLU A 168 22.27 2.30 -16.97
CA GLU A 168 22.23 1.57 -18.23
C GLU A 168 20.82 1.02 -18.45
N ILE A 169 20.21 1.33 -19.58
CA ILE A 169 18.97 0.69 -20.03
C ILE A 169 19.34 -0.43 -20.97
N LYS A 170 19.10 -1.67 -20.56
CA LYS A 170 19.44 -2.89 -21.30
C LYS A 170 18.18 -3.54 -21.86
N PHE A 171 18.21 -3.83 -23.16
CA PHE A 171 17.15 -4.53 -23.86
C PHE A 171 17.60 -5.96 -24.19
N ASN A 172 16.66 -6.92 -24.18
CA ASN A 172 16.95 -8.27 -24.65
C ASN A 172 17.13 -8.27 -26.18
N VAL A 173 16.25 -7.56 -26.88
CA VAL A 173 16.30 -7.33 -28.32
C VAL A 173 16.45 -5.83 -28.58
N LYS A 174 17.22 -5.45 -29.61
CA LYS A 174 17.45 -4.04 -29.96
C LYS A 174 16.09 -3.33 -30.19
N PRO A 175 15.80 -2.22 -29.49
CA PRO A 175 14.56 -1.50 -29.69
C PRO A 175 14.57 -0.74 -31.02
N ASN A 176 13.38 -0.45 -31.55
CA ASN A 176 13.22 0.44 -32.69
C ASN A 176 13.21 1.90 -32.21
N ILE A 177 14.28 2.65 -32.50
CA ILE A 177 14.35 4.10 -32.22
C ILE A 177 13.74 4.85 -33.39
N TRP A 178 12.66 5.58 -33.12
CA TRP A 178 11.90 6.30 -34.14
C TRP A 178 11.94 7.82 -33.95
N SER A 179 12.52 8.31 -32.86
CA SER A 179 12.81 9.72 -32.63
C SER A 179 14.08 9.87 -31.81
N THR A 180 14.96 10.77 -32.23
CA THR A 180 16.25 11.01 -31.57
C THR A 180 16.54 12.50 -31.49
N SER A 181 16.87 12.97 -30.31
CA SER A 181 17.53 14.24 -30.04
C SER A 181 18.62 14.01 -28.96
N PRO A 182 19.50 15.00 -28.68
CA PRO A 182 20.56 14.81 -27.70
C PRO A 182 20.06 14.32 -26.34
N ASN A 183 18.93 14.85 -25.86
CA ASN A 183 18.41 14.58 -24.52
C ASN A 183 17.04 13.86 -24.49
N VAL A 184 16.46 13.54 -25.65
CA VAL A 184 15.16 12.85 -25.76
C VAL A 184 15.21 11.73 -26.79
N LEU A 185 14.75 10.54 -26.41
CA LEU A 185 14.57 9.40 -27.33
C LEU A 185 13.11 8.96 -27.32
N GLY A 186 12.60 8.59 -28.50
CA GLY A 186 11.36 7.84 -28.68
C GLY A 186 11.67 6.46 -29.23
N LEU A 187 11.22 5.40 -28.55
CA LEU A 187 11.52 4.02 -28.91
C LEU A 187 10.30 3.10 -28.83
N THR A 188 10.40 1.94 -29.47
CA THR A 188 9.43 0.83 -29.35
C THR A 188 10.21 -0.43 -28.96
N SER A 189 9.76 -1.12 -27.90
CA SER A 189 10.33 -2.40 -27.49
C SER A 189 10.00 -3.51 -28.49
N ASP A 190 10.66 -4.65 -28.36
CA ASP A 190 10.35 -5.86 -29.12
C ASP A 190 8.95 -6.41 -28.84
N GLN A 191 8.37 -6.10 -27.67
CA GLN A 191 6.98 -6.41 -27.33
C GLN A 191 5.96 -5.45 -27.98
N GLY A 192 6.43 -4.45 -28.74
CA GLY A 192 5.58 -3.46 -29.41
C GLY A 192 5.16 -2.27 -28.53
N ASN A 193 5.68 -2.17 -27.30
CA ASN A 193 5.34 -1.09 -26.37
C ASN A 193 6.19 0.15 -26.65
N HIS A 194 5.58 1.35 -26.60
CA HIS A 194 6.27 2.60 -26.93
C HIS A 194 6.76 3.32 -25.68
N TYR A 195 7.96 3.87 -25.72
CA TYR A 195 8.57 4.56 -24.59
C TYR A 195 9.26 5.87 -25.00
N GLY A 196 9.25 6.83 -24.09
CA GLY A 196 10.05 8.05 -24.15
C GLY A 196 11.14 8.02 -23.09
N LEU A 197 12.36 8.41 -23.45
CA LEU A 197 13.49 8.58 -22.53
C LEU A 197 13.91 10.04 -22.50
N PHE A 198 13.96 10.63 -21.31
CA PHE A 198 14.21 12.06 -21.13
C PHE A 198 15.30 12.29 -20.10
N ILE A 199 16.36 13.01 -20.48
CA ILE A 199 17.41 13.49 -19.56
C ILE A 199 17.43 15.02 -19.57
N PRO A 200 17.84 15.68 -18.45
CA PRO A 200 17.92 17.13 -18.39
C PRO A 200 18.77 17.71 -19.53
N ARG A 201 18.36 18.88 -20.04
CA ARG A 201 19.11 19.61 -21.07
C ARG A 201 20.58 19.82 -20.64
N GLY A 202 21.50 19.69 -21.60
CA GLY A 202 22.94 19.71 -21.34
C GLY A 202 23.55 18.32 -21.17
N ASN A 203 22.74 17.28 -20.97
CA ASN A 203 23.17 15.89 -21.05
C ASN A 203 22.82 15.31 -22.43
N GLU A 204 23.59 14.29 -22.84
CA GLU A 204 23.41 13.62 -24.12
C GLU A 204 23.34 12.10 -23.96
N TRP A 205 22.56 11.45 -24.82
CA TRP A 205 22.57 10.00 -24.98
C TRP A 205 23.81 9.54 -25.75
N ASN A 206 24.41 8.42 -25.33
CA ASN A 206 25.34 7.69 -26.20
C ASN A 206 24.58 6.95 -27.30
N GLU A 207 25.26 6.66 -28.40
CA GLU A 207 24.75 5.72 -29.41
C GLU A 207 24.44 4.36 -28.79
N ILE A 208 23.39 3.71 -29.31
CA ILE A 208 22.99 2.38 -28.84
C ILE A 208 24.04 1.36 -29.24
N LYS A 209 24.66 0.73 -28.25
CA LYS A 209 25.65 -0.34 -28.44
C LYS A 209 25.27 -1.54 -27.61
N ASN A 210 25.38 -2.75 -28.18
CA ASN A 210 25.09 -4.01 -27.48
C ASN A 210 23.71 -4.05 -26.81
N ASN A 211 22.67 -3.54 -27.47
CA ASN A 211 21.30 -3.41 -26.96
C ASN A 211 21.23 -2.59 -25.65
N LYS A 212 22.12 -1.61 -25.47
CA LYS A 212 22.18 -0.75 -24.28
C LYS A 212 22.14 0.73 -24.66
N ILE A 213 21.45 1.49 -23.83
CA ILE A 213 21.41 2.96 -23.86
C ILE A 213 22.02 3.47 -22.55
N THR A 214 22.94 4.43 -22.65
CA THR A 214 23.60 5.07 -21.50
C THR A 214 23.71 6.58 -21.71
N ILE A 215 23.92 7.31 -20.63
CA ILE A 215 24.10 8.77 -20.64
C ILE A 215 25.59 9.09 -20.80
N LYS A 216 25.93 10.01 -21.70
CA LYS A 216 27.31 10.43 -22.00
C LYS A 216 27.92 11.14 -20.81
N ASN A 217 29.06 10.62 -20.33
CA ASN A 217 29.91 11.21 -19.28
C ASN A 217 29.18 11.65 -17.99
N SER A 218 28.07 10.99 -17.63
CA SER A 218 27.27 11.35 -16.46
C SER A 218 27.27 10.25 -15.41
N LYS A 219 27.66 10.60 -14.18
CA LYS A 219 27.66 9.73 -13.00
C LYS A 219 26.67 10.16 -11.92
N SER A 220 26.13 11.37 -12.03
CA SER A 220 25.07 11.86 -11.18
C SER A 220 24.07 12.66 -12.00
N GLY A 221 22.79 12.57 -11.66
CA GLY A 221 21.75 13.31 -12.34
C GLY A 221 20.39 12.62 -12.31
N PHE A 222 19.58 12.96 -13.32
CA PHE A 222 18.21 12.51 -13.43
C PHE A 222 17.94 11.90 -14.81
N LEU A 223 17.09 10.88 -14.82
CA LEU A 223 16.53 10.26 -16.00
C LEU A 223 15.03 10.08 -15.79
N THR A 224 14.23 10.23 -16.83
CA THR A 224 12.81 9.90 -16.79
C THR A 224 12.46 8.99 -17.94
N LEU A 225 11.82 7.88 -17.60
CA LEU A 225 11.17 6.99 -18.54
C LEU A 225 9.68 7.35 -18.56
N ALA A 226 9.06 7.34 -19.74
CA ALA A 226 7.61 7.30 -19.87
C ALA A 226 7.14 6.15 -20.76
N LEU A 227 6.08 5.46 -20.34
CA LEU A 227 5.29 4.63 -21.24
C LEU A 227 4.43 5.53 -22.12
N LEU A 228 4.58 5.45 -23.44
CA LEU A 228 3.81 6.25 -24.39
C LEU A 228 2.59 5.46 -24.90
N PRO A 229 1.40 6.07 -24.95
CA PRO A 229 0.18 5.42 -25.44
C PRO A 229 0.16 5.25 -26.98
N SER A 230 1.04 5.94 -27.71
CA SER A 230 1.15 5.86 -29.17
C SER A 230 2.54 6.25 -29.66
N LYS A 231 2.92 5.71 -30.83
CA LYS A 231 4.19 6.00 -31.53
C LYS A 231 4.06 7.24 -32.42
N ASP A 232 4.04 8.43 -31.81
CA ASP A 232 4.00 9.68 -32.57
C ASP A 232 4.71 10.84 -31.86
N LEU A 233 5.16 11.81 -32.66
CA LEU A 233 5.93 12.96 -32.15
C LEU A 233 5.09 13.89 -31.27
N SER A 234 3.76 13.97 -31.45
CA SER A 234 2.90 14.82 -30.63
C SER A 234 2.79 14.28 -29.21
N THR A 235 2.67 12.96 -29.07
CA THR A 235 2.69 12.25 -27.80
C THR A 235 4.07 12.36 -27.14
N LEU A 236 5.17 12.16 -27.87
CA LEU A 236 6.52 12.35 -27.30
C LEU A 236 6.72 13.78 -26.76
N LYS A 237 6.28 14.80 -27.50
CA LYS A 237 6.36 16.20 -27.09
C LYS A 237 5.51 16.49 -25.85
N LEU A 238 4.29 15.94 -25.78
CA LEU A 238 3.43 16.04 -24.60
C LEU A 238 4.13 15.49 -23.36
N PHE A 239 4.70 14.29 -23.45
CA PHE A 239 5.39 13.67 -22.32
C PHE A 239 6.68 14.41 -21.94
N ASN A 240 7.46 14.85 -22.93
CA ASN A 240 8.67 15.66 -22.69
C ASN A 240 8.39 16.93 -21.89
N LYS A 241 7.24 17.57 -22.10
CA LYS A 241 6.82 18.77 -21.35
C LYS A 241 6.72 18.52 -19.84
N HIS A 242 6.38 17.29 -19.43
CA HIS A 242 6.15 16.91 -18.04
C HIS A 242 7.23 16.00 -17.46
N ALA A 243 8.12 15.44 -18.28
CA ALA A 243 9.11 14.44 -17.86
C ALA A 243 10.08 14.92 -16.79
N HIS A 244 10.32 16.23 -16.68
CA HIS A 244 11.22 16.80 -15.67
C HIS A 244 10.49 17.34 -14.42
N ASN A 245 9.17 17.15 -14.33
CA ASN A 245 8.37 17.48 -13.16
C ASN A 245 8.19 16.22 -12.31
N HIS A 246 9.22 15.87 -11.54
CA HIS A 246 9.24 14.63 -10.77
C HIS A 246 8.25 14.72 -9.61
N VAL A 247 7.34 13.75 -9.51
CA VAL A 247 6.43 13.65 -8.36
C VAL A 247 7.24 13.24 -7.14
N VAL A 248 7.22 14.07 -6.10
CA VAL A 248 7.97 13.82 -4.85
C VAL A 248 7.04 13.45 -3.71
N ASN A 249 5.74 13.77 -3.81
CA ASN A 249 4.76 13.43 -2.79
C ASN A 249 3.36 13.37 -3.40
N THR A 250 2.51 12.49 -2.86
CA THR A 250 1.12 12.33 -3.26
C THR A 250 0.22 12.29 -2.05
N LYS A 251 -0.91 13.00 -2.13
CA LYS A 251 -1.84 13.12 -0.99
C LYS A 251 -3.28 13.05 -1.42
N VAL A 252 -4.04 12.16 -0.81
CA VAL A 252 -5.49 12.11 -0.81
C VAL A 252 -6.01 12.85 0.42
N ASN A 253 -7.06 13.63 0.21
CA ASN A 253 -7.92 14.15 1.26
C ASN A 253 -9.36 13.85 0.89
N TRP A 254 -10.25 13.76 1.87
CA TRP A 254 -11.67 13.57 1.60
C TRP A 254 -12.52 14.46 2.49
N LYS A 255 -13.71 14.79 1.99
CA LYS A 255 -14.73 15.51 2.73
C LYS A 255 -16.08 14.82 2.53
N TYR A 256 -16.69 14.39 3.62
CA TYR A 256 -18.08 13.98 3.63
C TYR A 256 -19.00 15.20 3.72
N ASN A 257 -19.97 15.29 2.82
CA ASN A 257 -21.05 16.25 2.86
C ASN A 257 -22.34 15.53 3.24
N GLU A 258 -22.74 15.70 4.49
CA GLU A 258 -23.93 15.05 5.05
C GLU A 258 -25.22 15.45 4.33
N SER A 259 -25.41 16.75 4.06
CA SER A 259 -26.62 17.26 3.38
C SER A 259 -26.85 16.70 1.98
N LYS A 260 -25.77 16.28 1.30
CA LYS A 260 -25.83 15.70 -0.05
C LYS A 260 -25.56 14.19 -0.07
N SER A 261 -25.25 13.60 1.09
CA SER A 261 -24.75 12.23 1.22
C SER A 261 -23.66 11.90 0.20
N THR A 262 -22.65 12.76 0.08
CA THR A 262 -21.56 12.59 -0.89
C THR A 262 -20.20 12.68 -0.22
N VAL A 263 -19.23 11.92 -0.72
CA VAL A 263 -17.81 12.04 -0.36
C VAL A 263 -17.05 12.58 -1.56
N THR A 264 -16.41 13.74 -1.40
CA THR A 264 -15.46 14.27 -2.38
C THR A 264 -14.06 13.88 -1.94
N ALA A 265 -13.35 13.11 -2.77
CA ALA A 265 -11.94 12.77 -2.58
C ALA A 265 -11.07 13.62 -3.53
N SER A 266 -10.11 14.35 -2.99
CA SER A 266 -9.19 15.21 -3.73
C SER A 266 -7.80 14.58 -3.72
N TYR A 267 -7.26 14.31 -4.91
CA TYR A 267 -5.96 13.71 -5.13
C TYR A 267 -5.00 14.79 -5.60
N SER A 268 -3.86 14.94 -4.92
CA SER A 268 -2.87 15.97 -5.22
C SER A 268 -1.47 15.38 -5.42
N PHE A 269 -0.71 16.00 -6.32
CA PHE A 269 0.65 15.67 -6.67
C PHE A 269 1.55 16.87 -6.36
N GLU A 270 2.51 16.67 -5.47
CA GLU A 270 3.62 17.60 -5.27
C GLU A 270 4.75 17.21 -6.21
N MET A 271 5.32 18.20 -6.90
CA MET A 271 6.36 17.96 -7.89
C MET A 271 7.56 18.87 -7.66
N LYS A 272 8.74 18.33 -7.99
CA LYS A 272 9.99 19.07 -8.06
C LYS A 272 10.49 19.07 -9.49
N SER A 273 10.79 20.26 -10.00
CA SER A 273 11.47 20.37 -11.30
C SER A 273 12.94 19.98 -11.14
N VAL A 274 13.42 19.05 -11.96
CA VAL A 274 14.85 18.72 -12.06
C VAL A 274 15.56 19.52 -13.15
N CYS A 275 14.85 20.48 -13.77
CA CYS A 275 15.39 21.44 -14.73
C CYS A 275 15.20 22.87 -14.19
N PRO A 276 16.27 23.62 -13.88
CA PRO A 276 16.18 24.94 -13.21
C PRO A 276 15.30 25.98 -13.91
N SER A 277 15.13 25.87 -15.23
CA SER A 277 14.40 26.84 -16.04
C SER A 277 12.88 26.66 -16.09
N ASN A 278 12.34 25.58 -15.51
CA ASN A 278 10.91 25.26 -15.58
C ASN A 278 10.27 25.22 -14.18
N LYS A 279 9.09 25.83 -14.03
CA LYS A 279 8.20 25.56 -12.89
C LYS A 279 7.54 24.19 -13.10
N ALA A 280 7.62 23.31 -12.11
CA ALA A 280 6.90 22.05 -12.12
C ALA A 280 5.45 22.26 -11.69
N ASP A 281 4.56 22.54 -12.66
CA ASP A 281 3.16 22.88 -12.38
C ASP A 281 2.20 21.70 -12.58
N LYS A 282 2.55 20.71 -13.40
CA LYS A 282 1.69 19.58 -13.78
C LYS A 282 2.49 18.30 -14.08
N THR A 283 1.88 17.16 -13.79
CA THR A 283 2.30 15.83 -14.27
C THR A 283 1.25 15.25 -15.22
N LEU A 284 1.51 14.06 -15.76
CA LEU A 284 0.51 13.24 -16.44
C LEU A 284 0.14 12.07 -15.54
N THR A 285 -1.16 11.86 -15.31
CA THR A 285 -1.67 10.75 -14.49
C THR A 285 -2.80 10.03 -15.23
N ALA A 286 -2.83 8.71 -15.13
CA ALA A 286 -3.78 7.84 -15.79
C ALA A 286 -4.83 7.37 -14.77
N LEU A 287 -6.06 7.88 -14.88
CA LEU A 287 -7.13 7.59 -13.95
C LEU A 287 -7.70 6.20 -14.22
N TYR A 288 -7.97 5.43 -13.17
CA TYR A 288 -8.72 4.17 -13.27
C TYR A 288 -10.20 4.41 -13.60
N PRO A 289 -10.93 3.39 -14.09
CA PRO A 289 -12.37 3.49 -14.36
C PRO A 289 -13.24 3.98 -13.21
N HIS A 290 -12.92 3.64 -11.96
CA HIS A 290 -13.71 4.11 -10.82
C HIS A 290 -13.53 5.62 -10.56
N GLN A 291 -12.39 6.20 -10.97
CA GLN A 291 -12.03 7.60 -10.81
C GLN A 291 -12.59 8.44 -11.96
N TRP A 292 -12.25 8.13 -13.22
CA TRP A 292 -12.64 8.99 -14.34
C TRP A 292 -14.15 8.99 -14.62
N ARG A 293 -14.90 7.97 -14.18
CA ARG A 293 -16.38 7.98 -14.25
C ARG A 293 -17.02 8.97 -13.28
N ARG A 294 -16.28 9.39 -12.26
CA ARG A 294 -16.75 10.19 -11.11
C ARG A 294 -15.98 11.49 -10.93
N SER A 295 -15.01 11.75 -11.82
CA SER A 295 -14.28 13.00 -11.89
C SER A 295 -14.89 13.90 -12.96
N LYS A 296 -15.01 15.19 -12.65
CA LYS A 296 -15.35 16.22 -13.64
C LYS A 296 -14.10 16.78 -14.32
N THR A 297 -12.90 16.41 -13.88
CA THR A 297 -11.67 16.93 -14.45
C THR A 297 -11.47 16.39 -15.87
N PRO A 298 -11.29 17.25 -16.89
CA PRO A 298 -11.11 16.81 -18.27
C PRO A 298 -9.92 15.88 -18.42
N THR A 299 -10.10 14.82 -19.22
CA THR A 299 -9.04 13.90 -19.62
C THR A 299 -8.58 14.23 -21.04
N LEU A 300 -7.34 13.90 -21.36
CA LEU A 300 -6.77 13.96 -22.70
C LEU A 300 -7.39 12.85 -23.58
N ASN A 301 -6.97 12.73 -24.84
CA ASN A 301 -7.46 11.65 -25.71
C ASN A 301 -6.72 10.32 -25.49
N GLN A 302 -5.49 10.40 -24.97
CA GLN A 302 -4.62 9.26 -24.71
C GLN A 302 -5.21 8.30 -23.66
N ARG A 303 -5.04 7.00 -23.89
CA ARG A 303 -5.55 5.91 -23.05
C ARG A 303 -4.48 4.86 -22.81
N TYR A 304 -4.56 4.18 -21.68
CA TYR A 304 -3.87 2.91 -21.45
C TYR A 304 -4.87 1.80 -21.19
N GLN A 305 -4.51 0.60 -21.59
CA GLN A 305 -5.18 -0.61 -21.16
C GLN A 305 -4.48 -1.19 -19.92
N CYS A 306 -5.23 -1.68 -18.95
CA CYS A 306 -4.71 -2.51 -17.87
C CYS A 306 -5.70 -3.61 -17.50
N VAL A 307 -5.34 -4.51 -16.59
CA VAL A 307 -6.24 -5.58 -16.11
C VAL A 307 -7.58 -5.03 -15.57
N ARG A 308 -7.55 -3.81 -15.01
CA ARG A 308 -8.71 -3.10 -14.44
C ARG A 308 -9.52 -2.31 -15.46
N GLY A 309 -9.19 -2.40 -16.75
CA GLY A 309 -9.87 -1.72 -17.85
C GLY A 309 -9.12 -0.48 -18.35
N VAL A 310 -9.84 0.39 -19.05
CA VAL A 310 -9.26 1.59 -19.69
C VAL A 310 -8.92 2.65 -18.66
N MET A 311 -7.65 3.05 -18.63
CA MET A 311 -7.17 4.21 -17.88
C MET A 311 -7.14 5.44 -18.79
N LYS A 312 -7.67 6.58 -18.30
CA LYS A 312 -7.72 7.84 -19.07
C LYS A 312 -6.65 8.81 -18.59
N LEU A 313 -5.83 9.31 -19.52
CA LEU A 313 -4.75 10.23 -19.20
C LEU A 313 -5.30 11.63 -18.88
N LEU A 314 -4.74 12.28 -17.87
CA LEU A 314 -5.04 13.63 -17.42
C LEU A 314 -3.73 14.39 -17.24
N SER A 315 -3.73 15.70 -17.54
CA SER A 315 -2.60 16.60 -17.25
C SER A 315 -3.02 17.57 -16.14
N GLY A 316 -2.30 17.54 -15.02
CA GLY A 316 -2.64 18.34 -13.85
C GLY A 316 -1.72 18.06 -12.66
N ASN A 317 -1.91 18.82 -11.58
CA ASN A 317 -1.33 18.57 -10.26
C ASN A 317 -2.36 18.07 -9.25
N SER A 318 -3.64 18.00 -9.63
CA SER A 318 -4.69 17.42 -8.82
C SER A 318 -5.89 16.99 -9.67
N PHE A 319 -6.75 16.16 -9.08
CA PHE A 319 -8.09 15.88 -9.57
C PHE A 319 -9.01 15.52 -8.40
N GLU A 320 -10.32 15.57 -8.63
CA GLU A 320 -11.32 15.19 -7.64
C GLU A 320 -12.19 14.06 -8.15
N VAL A 321 -12.65 13.21 -7.23
CA VAL A 321 -13.59 12.13 -7.47
C VAL A 321 -14.76 12.30 -6.50
N ASN A 322 -15.99 12.29 -7.02
CA ASN A 322 -17.20 12.42 -6.21
C ASN A 322 -17.90 11.07 -6.10
N TYR A 323 -18.09 10.60 -4.87
CA TYR A 323 -18.80 9.37 -4.55
C TYR A 323 -20.12 9.69 -3.87
N ASP A 324 -21.19 9.04 -4.31
CA ASP A 324 -22.43 9.01 -3.55
C ASP A 324 -22.26 8.02 -2.40
N PHE A 325 -22.66 8.42 -1.19
CA PHE A 325 -22.73 7.55 -0.02
C PHE A 325 -24.19 7.14 0.19
N PRO A 326 -24.57 5.88 -0.07
CA PRO A 326 -25.97 5.45 0.02
C PRO A 326 -26.47 5.32 1.48
N GLY A 327 -25.64 5.63 2.48
CA GLY A 327 -25.91 5.31 3.87
C GLY A 327 -25.65 3.84 4.22
N VAL A 328 -25.64 3.54 5.51
CA VAL A 328 -25.57 2.18 6.05
C VAL A 328 -26.60 2.03 7.17
N LEU A 329 -27.11 0.81 7.35
CA LEU A 329 -28.03 0.49 8.44
C LEU A 329 -27.36 -0.45 9.45
N PRO A 330 -27.63 -0.30 10.77
CA PRO A 330 -27.13 -1.23 11.77
C PRO A 330 -27.77 -2.63 11.63
N CYS A 331 -29.01 -2.69 11.15
CA CYS A 331 -29.77 -3.90 10.85
C CYS A 331 -30.89 -3.56 9.86
N LEU A 332 -31.36 -4.55 9.09
CA LEU A 332 -32.57 -4.39 8.29
C LEU A 332 -33.80 -4.25 9.23
N PRO A 333 -34.75 -3.34 8.94
CA PRO A 333 -35.95 -3.14 9.75
C PRO A 333 -37.03 -4.20 9.46
N LEU A 334 -36.63 -5.49 9.39
CA LEU A 334 -37.53 -6.58 9.02
C LEU A 334 -38.20 -7.16 10.27
N LYS A 335 -39.54 -7.24 10.23
CA LYS A 335 -40.32 -8.02 11.18
C LYS A 335 -40.34 -9.48 10.71
N VAL A 336 -39.87 -10.38 11.56
CA VAL A 336 -39.79 -11.82 11.30
C VAL A 336 -40.45 -12.56 12.46
N GLU A 337 -41.33 -13.50 12.13
CA GLU A 337 -42.06 -14.28 13.12
C GLU A 337 -41.29 -15.56 13.49
N ASN A 338 -41.61 -16.14 14.66
CA ASN A 338 -41.08 -17.44 15.12
C ASN A 338 -39.56 -17.54 15.30
N LEU A 339 -38.84 -16.42 15.53
CA LEU A 339 -37.38 -16.41 15.72
C LEU A 339 -36.88 -16.72 17.14
N LYS A 340 -37.77 -16.88 18.12
CA LYS A 340 -37.37 -16.94 19.53
C LYS A 340 -36.37 -18.07 19.80
N ASP A 341 -36.62 -19.25 19.25
CA ASP A 341 -35.81 -20.44 19.51
C ASP A 341 -34.46 -20.35 18.78
N ASP A 342 -34.44 -19.83 17.54
CA ASP A 342 -33.20 -19.54 16.81
C ASP A 342 -32.33 -18.52 17.55
N LEU A 343 -32.93 -17.45 18.06
CA LEU A 343 -32.23 -16.42 18.82
C LEU A 343 -31.68 -16.98 20.14
N LEU A 344 -32.42 -17.85 20.82
CA LEU A 344 -31.94 -18.54 22.03
C LEU A 344 -30.82 -19.52 21.71
N GLN A 345 -30.91 -20.25 20.60
CA GLN A 345 -29.85 -21.13 20.14
C GLN A 345 -28.56 -20.35 19.91
N ILE A 346 -28.64 -19.21 19.22
CA ILE A 346 -27.49 -18.32 19.01
C ILE A 346 -26.95 -17.77 20.34
N ALA A 347 -27.83 -17.28 21.22
CA ALA A 347 -27.44 -16.71 22.51
C ALA A 347 -26.77 -17.71 23.46
N ASN A 348 -27.16 -18.99 23.37
CA ASN A 348 -26.66 -20.05 24.25
C ASN A 348 -25.50 -20.85 23.65
N ASN A 349 -25.21 -20.67 22.36
CA ASN A 349 -24.09 -21.36 21.73
C ASN A 349 -22.76 -20.78 22.25
N LYS A 350 -21.89 -21.65 22.78
CA LYS A 350 -20.58 -21.24 23.29
C LYS A 350 -19.63 -21.01 22.11
N ASN A 351 -19.03 -19.82 22.06
CA ASN A 351 -17.93 -19.59 21.14
C ASN A 351 -16.69 -20.37 21.62
N LEU A 352 -16.27 -21.36 20.83
CA LEU A 352 -15.07 -22.16 21.09
C LEU A 352 -13.86 -21.69 20.25
N ALA A 353 -14.05 -20.69 19.40
CA ALA A 353 -12.97 -20.13 18.60
C ALA A 353 -11.94 -19.44 19.47
N ARG A 354 -10.66 -19.64 19.14
CA ARG A 354 -9.54 -19.02 19.86
C ARG A 354 -8.85 -17.95 19.05
N ASP A 355 -8.85 -18.03 17.73
CA ASP A 355 -8.23 -17.01 16.88
C ASP A 355 -9.16 -15.83 16.58
N THR A 356 -8.56 -14.70 16.21
CA THR A 356 -9.30 -13.47 15.92
C THR A 356 -10.31 -13.59 14.77
N TYR A 357 -10.09 -14.41 13.75
CA TYR A 357 -11.04 -14.53 12.65
C TYR A 357 -12.32 -15.23 13.08
N TRP A 358 -12.19 -16.43 13.64
CA TRP A 358 -13.35 -17.22 14.03
C TRP A 358 -14.06 -16.64 15.26
N ALA A 359 -13.31 -16.07 16.21
CA ALA A 359 -13.91 -15.31 17.30
C ALA A 359 -14.63 -14.07 16.78
N GLY A 360 -14.04 -13.37 15.81
CA GLY A 360 -14.69 -12.28 15.08
C GLY A 360 -16.00 -12.70 14.42
N LYS A 361 -16.02 -13.80 13.65
CA LYS A 361 -17.25 -14.31 13.04
C LYS A 361 -18.35 -14.60 14.08
N ALA A 362 -17.99 -15.18 15.22
CA ALA A 362 -18.93 -15.41 16.31
C ALA A 362 -19.46 -14.08 16.88
N LEU A 363 -18.59 -13.11 17.12
CA LEU A 363 -18.95 -11.75 17.54
C LEU A 363 -19.90 -11.06 16.55
N GLY A 364 -19.62 -11.15 15.24
CA GLY A 364 -20.48 -10.60 14.19
C GLY A 364 -21.86 -11.25 14.12
N ASN A 365 -21.92 -12.58 14.32
CA ASN A 365 -23.17 -13.31 14.41
C ASN A 365 -24.01 -12.85 15.62
N LEU A 366 -23.40 -12.76 16.79
CA LEU A 366 -24.04 -12.24 18.00
C LEU A 366 -24.51 -10.79 17.81
N ALA A 367 -23.69 -9.93 17.21
CA ALA A 367 -24.05 -8.54 16.98
C ALA A 367 -25.26 -8.38 16.04
N THR A 368 -25.34 -9.23 15.02
CA THR A 368 -26.48 -9.29 14.09
C THR A 368 -27.73 -9.81 14.80
N ALA A 369 -27.60 -10.90 15.57
CA ALA A 369 -28.71 -11.48 16.33
C ALA A 369 -29.25 -10.54 17.42
N SER A 370 -28.40 -9.75 18.08
CA SER A 370 -28.82 -8.71 19.03
C SER A 370 -29.75 -7.69 18.37
N ALA A 371 -29.38 -7.18 17.20
CA ALA A 371 -30.16 -6.18 16.49
C ALA A 371 -31.49 -6.76 15.97
N ILE A 372 -31.49 -8.00 15.48
CA ILE A 372 -32.71 -8.71 15.08
C ILE A 372 -33.63 -8.93 16.28
N ALA A 373 -33.10 -9.41 17.41
CA ALA A 373 -33.86 -9.63 18.63
C ALA A 373 -34.50 -8.33 19.15
N GLU A 374 -33.77 -7.22 19.10
CA GLU A 374 -34.29 -5.91 19.49
C GLU A 374 -35.42 -5.44 18.56
N THR A 375 -35.20 -5.46 17.24
CA THR A 375 -36.20 -5.08 16.23
C THR A 375 -37.46 -5.92 16.30
N ASN A 376 -37.35 -7.20 16.68
CA ASN A 376 -38.44 -8.16 16.77
C ASN A 376 -39.02 -8.32 18.18
N LYS A 377 -38.83 -7.34 19.07
CA LYS A 377 -39.45 -7.29 20.41
C LYS A 377 -39.04 -8.45 21.34
N HIS A 378 -37.80 -8.91 21.24
CA HIS A 378 -37.14 -9.86 22.16
C HIS A 378 -36.04 -9.18 23.01
N PRO A 379 -36.34 -8.11 23.78
CA PRO A 379 -35.33 -7.29 24.45
C PRO A 379 -34.51 -8.04 25.51
N LYS A 380 -35.09 -9.06 26.15
CA LYS A 380 -34.37 -9.91 27.11
C LYS A 380 -33.27 -10.73 26.44
N ILE A 381 -33.57 -11.33 25.28
CA ILE A 381 -32.59 -12.12 24.52
C ILE A 381 -31.53 -11.18 23.93
N ALA A 382 -31.92 -10.02 23.40
CA ALA A 382 -30.98 -9.01 22.93
C ALA A 382 -29.98 -8.59 24.03
N LYS A 383 -30.48 -8.34 25.25
CA LYS A 383 -29.62 -8.01 26.41
C LYS A 383 -28.67 -9.16 26.78
N GLN A 384 -29.15 -10.41 26.77
CA GLN A 384 -28.31 -11.58 27.02
C GLN A 384 -27.17 -11.68 25.99
N ILE A 385 -27.50 -11.55 24.70
CA ILE A 385 -26.52 -11.58 23.61
C ILE A 385 -25.47 -10.47 23.79
N ARG A 386 -25.88 -9.24 24.13
CA ARG A 386 -24.95 -8.14 24.39
C ARG A 386 -24.05 -8.36 25.61
N THR A 387 -24.55 -9.03 26.64
CA THR A 387 -23.70 -9.47 27.77
C THR A 387 -22.62 -10.44 27.29
N ASN A 388 -22.96 -11.41 26.44
CA ASN A 388 -21.99 -12.36 25.89
C ASN A 388 -20.93 -11.65 25.02
N ILE A 389 -21.35 -10.70 24.17
CA ILE A 389 -20.43 -9.88 23.36
C ILE A 389 -19.47 -9.11 24.27
N LYS A 390 -19.97 -8.42 25.30
CA LYS A 390 -19.11 -7.67 26.23
C LYS A 390 -18.11 -8.57 26.93
N SER A 391 -18.53 -9.75 27.39
CA SER A 391 -17.64 -10.71 28.03
C SER A 391 -16.50 -11.14 27.11
N GLU A 392 -16.81 -11.47 25.85
CA GLU A 392 -15.79 -11.88 24.87
C GLU A 392 -14.85 -10.73 24.52
N LEU A 393 -15.36 -9.52 24.31
CA LEU A 393 -14.53 -8.35 24.02
C LEU A 393 -13.61 -8.00 25.20
N GLN A 394 -14.11 -8.06 26.43
CA GLN A 394 -13.33 -7.76 27.63
C GLN A 394 -12.18 -8.75 27.85
N ASP A 395 -12.41 -10.03 27.54
CA ASP A 395 -11.39 -11.08 27.53
C ASP A 395 -10.27 -10.73 26.52
N TRP A 396 -10.62 -10.47 25.26
CA TRP A 396 -9.66 -10.04 24.22
C TRP A 396 -8.93 -8.72 24.53
N PHE A 397 -9.57 -7.82 25.28
CA PHE A 397 -9.00 -6.53 25.64
C PHE A 397 -8.19 -6.54 26.93
N THR A 398 -8.01 -7.70 27.54
CA THR A 398 -7.27 -7.85 28.80
C THR A 398 -6.11 -8.82 28.61
N TYR A 399 -4.89 -8.30 28.55
CA TYR A 399 -3.69 -9.12 28.62
C TYR A 399 -3.43 -9.57 30.07
N GLU A 400 -3.51 -10.87 30.32
CA GLU A 400 -3.31 -11.47 31.65
C GLU A 400 -1.92 -12.07 31.86
N ASN A 401 -1.07 -12.10 30.81
CA ASN A 401 0.26 -12.69 30.84
C ASN A 401 0.22 -14.18 31.21
N LYS A 402 -0.76 -14.92 30.67
CA LYS A 402 -0.94 -16.36 30.88
C LYS A 402 -0.86 -17.11 29.56
N THR A 403 -0.32 -18.33 29.59
CA THR A 403 -0.26 -19.18 28.39
C THR A 403 -1.66 -19.43 27.83
N GLY A 404 -1.88 -19.06 26.57
CA GLY A 404 -3.15 -19.27 25.87
C GLY A 404 -4.21 -18.20 26.15
N ASP A 405 -3.85 -17.08 26.78
CA ASP A 405 -4.74 -15.92 26.87
C ASP A 405 -5.02 -15.33 25.48
N LYS A 406 -6.22 -14.78 25.31
CA LYS A 406 -6.62 -14.04 24.11
C LYS A 406 -6.28 -12.58 24.35
N HIS A 407 -5.45 -11.99 23.51
CA HIS A 407 -5.03 -10.60 23.70
C HIS A 407 -4.54 -9.99 22.40
N PHE A 408 -4.26 -8.69 22.43
CA PHE A 408 -3.55 -8.01 21.35
C PHE A 408 -2.09 -7.75 21.75
N PHE A 409 -1.17 -8.06 20.85
CA PHE A 409 0.27 -7.82 20.94
C PHE A 409 0.66 -6.68 19.98
N TYR A 410 1.45 -5.71 20.43
CA TYR A 410 1.98 -4.66 19.55
C TYR A 410 3.39 -4.99 19.07
N ASP A 411 3.53 -5.25 17.77
CA ASP A 411 4.83 -5.40 17.11
C ASP A 411 5.39 -4.01 16.78
N ALA A 412 6.39 -3.60 17.56
CA ALA A 412 7.02 -2.29 17.39
C ALA A 412 7.95 -2.20 16.17
N ASN A 413 8.36 -3.32 15.56
CA ASN A 413 9.22 -3.33 14.38
C ASN A 413 8.41 -2.99 13.12
N TRP A 414 7.20 -3.54 13.02
CA TRP A 414 6.27 -3.31 11.92
C TRP A 414 5.16 -2.32 12.24
N SER A 415 5.14 -1.76 13.45
CA SER A 415 4.16 -0.76 13.90
C SER A 415 2.73 -1.28 13.71
N THR A 416 2.43 -2.48 14.23
CA THR A 416 1.14 -3.16 14.02
C THR A 416 0.62 -3.85 15.28
N LEU A 417 -0.70 -3.88 15.41
CA LEU A 417 -1.42 -4.59 16.46
C LEU A 417 -1.84 -5.97 15.96
N ILE A 418 -1.39 -7.03 16.62
CA ILE A 418 -1.60 -8.42 16.24
C ILE A 418 -2.45 -9.10 17.31
N GLY A 419 -3.62 -9.60 16.93
CA GLY A 419 -4.43 -10.44 17.82
C GLY A 419 -3.86 -11.85 17.98
N ILE A 420 -3.78 -12.31 19.22
CA ILE A 420 -3.25 -13.61 19.63
C ILE A 420 -4.38 -14.41 20.31
N PRO A 421 -4.61 -15.67 19.92
CA PRO A 421 -4.02 -16.40 18.80
C PRO A 421 -4.32 -15.84 17.39
N PRO A 422 -3.37 -15.91 16.44
CA PRO A 422 -3.59 -15.50 15.05
C PRO A 422 -4.11 -16.63 14.16
N SER A 423 -4.60 -16.28 12.97
CA SER A 423 -5.00 -17.22 11.91
C SER A 423 -4.78 -16.59 10.53
N TYR A 424 -4.75 -17.40 9.47
CA TYR A 424 -4.65 -16.93 8.06
C TYR A 424 -3.48 -15.97 7.76
N GLY A 425 -2.39 -16.07 8.52
CA GLY A 425 -1.22 -15.19 8.37
C GLY A 425 -1.37 -13.83 9.06
N SER A 426 -2.42 -13.61 9.87
CA SER A 426 -2.64 -12.31 10.54
C SER A 426 -1.47 -11.87 11.41
N ALA A 427 -0.75 -12.78 12.07
CA ALA A 427 0.51 -12.44 12.74
C ALA A 427 1.68 -12.37 11.75
N LYS A 428 2.14 -13.53 11.28
CA LYS A 428 3.38 -13.68 10.50
C LYS A 428 3.46 -12.81 9.25
N GLU A 429 2.33 -12.55 8.61
CA GLU A 429 2.24 -11.93 7.29
C GLU A 429 1.49 -10.59 7.33
N ILE A 430 0.96 -10.19 8.50
CA ILE A 430 0.12 -8.98 8.69
C ILE A 430 -1.06 -9.00 7.71
N ASN A 431 -1.62 -10.19 7.49
CA ASN A 431 -2.76 -10.36 6.59
C ASN A 431 -4.06 -10.00 7.31
N ASP A 432 -5.02 -9.48 6.54
CA ASP A 432 -6.44 -9.60 6.87
C ASP A 432 -6.90 -8.91 8.16
N HIS A 433 -6.11 -8.00 8.74
CA HIS A 433 -6.49 -7.28 9.96
C HIS A 433 -7.86 -6.58 9.82
N HIS A 434 -8.11 -5.90 8.71
CA HIS A 434 -9.43 -5.33 8.40
C HIS A 434 -10.59 -6.36 8.34
N PHE A 435 -10.34 -7.62 7.92
CA PHE A 435 -11.35 -8.68 7.96
C PHE A 435 -11.60 -9.15 9.40
N HIS A 436 -10.54 -9.37 10.17
CA HIS A 436 -10.63 -9.86 11.54
C HIS A 436 -11.24 -8.78 12.45
N TYR A 437 -10.61 -7.60 12.49
CA TYR A 437 -10.97 -6.53 13.42
C TYR A 437 -12.26 -5.82 12.99
N GLY A 438 -12.64 -5.90 11.71
CA GLY A 438 -13.96 -5.46 11.25
C GLY A 438 -15.11 -6.16 12.00
N TYR A 439 -14.98 -7.43 12.34
CA TYR A 439 -15.98 -8.13 13.17
C TYR A 439 -16.00 -7.65 14.62
N PHE A 440 -14.84 -7.40 15.21
CA PHE A 440 -14.74 -6.82 16.56
C PHE A 440 -15.42 -5.46 16.59
N LEU A 441 -15.10 -4.59 15.61
CA LEU A 441 -15.70 -3.26 15.47
C LEU A 441 -17.20 -3.34 15.21
N ARG A 442 -17.69 -4.32 14.44
CA ARG A 442 -19.12 -4.56 14.26
C ARG A 442 -19.82 -4.91 15.57
N ALA A 443 -19.21 -5.72 16.42
CA ALA A 443 -19.76 -6.09 17.72
C ALA A 443 -19.72 -4.93 18.71
N ILE A 444 -18.61 -4.18 18.75
CA ILE A 444 -18.50 -2.94 19.51
C ILE A 444 -19.61 -1.96 19.10
N ALA A 445 -19.82 -1.74 17.80
CA ALA A 445 -20.84 -0.84 17.29
C ALA A 445 -22.27 -1.21 17.75
N GLU A 446 -22.57 -2.51 17.92
CA GLU A 446 -23.87 -2.92 18.46
C GLU A 446 -24.01 -2.62 19.95
N ILE A 447 -22.95 -2.84 20.74
CA ILE A 447 -22.93 -2.49 22.16
C ILE A 447 -23.12 -0.99 22.31
N THR A 448 -22.39 -0.18 21.56
CA THR A 448 -22.41 1.28 21.71
C THR A 448 -23.72 1.91 21.23
N ARG A 449 -24.36 1.32 20.21
CA ARG A 449 -25.70 1.71 19.75
C ARG A 449 -26.75 1.55 20.87
N MET A 450 -26.66 0.48 21.65
CA MET A 450 -27.69 0.11 22.64
C MET A 450 -27.35 0.49 24.09
N GLU A 451 -26.06 0.58 24.41
CA GLU A 451 -25.51 0.76 25.76
C GLU A 451 -24.35 1.77 25.71
N PRO A 452 -24.60 3.05 25.35
CA PRO A 452 -23.54 4.05 25.14
C PRO A 452 -22.68 4.31 26.39
N GLU A 453 -23.22 4.06 27.59
CA GLU A 453 -22.48 4.15 28.86
C GLU A 453 -21.26 3.23 28.92
N TRP A 454 -21.27 2.12 28.18
CA TRP A 454 -20.12 1.20 28.13
C TRP A 454 -18.85 1.85 27.55
N LEU A 455 -19.01 2.90 26.74
CA LEU A 455 -17.89 3.72 26.25
C LEU A 455 -17.68 5.05 26.98
N LYS A 456 -18.71 5.59 27.66
CA LYS A 456 -18.66 6.97 28.20
C LYS A 456 -17.57 7.20 29.24
N ASN A 457 -17.18 6.17 29.99
CA ASN A 457 -16.09 6.25 30.96
C ASN A 457 -14.70 6.04 30.32
N GLU A 458 -14.61 6.13 28.99
CA GLU A 458 -13.43 5.87 28.15
C GLU A 458 -12.71 4.54 28.45
N THR A 459 -13.42 3.62 29.09
CA THR A 459 -12.87 2.42 29.72
C THR A 459 -12.19 1.50 28.71
N TRP A 460 -12.83 1.33 27.54
CA TRP A 460 -12.37 0.48 26.44
C TRP A 460 -12.03 1.28 25.16
N LYS A 461 -12.29 2.59 25.16
CA LYS A 461 -12.09 3.46 23.99
C LYS A 461 -10.63 3.44 23.49
N PRO A 462 -9.59 3.51 24.34
CA PRO A 462 -8.20 3.48 23.88
C PRO A 462 -7.85 2.22 23.08
N ILE A 463 -8.22 1.01 23.54
CA ILE A 463 -7.90 -0.23 22.82
C ILE A 463 -8.74 -0.37 21.54
N ILE A 464 -10.00 0.07 21.56
CA ILE A 464 -10.84 0.12 20.34
C ILE A 464 -10.20 1.03 19.28
N ASN A 465 -9.68 2.19 19.68
CA ASN A 465 -8.97 3.08 18.78
C ASN A 465 -7.71 2.42 18.21
N LEU A 466 -6.98 1.60 18.98
CA LEU A 466 -5.84 0.85 18.42
C LEU A 466 -6.26 -0.12 17.31
N LEU A 467 -7.41 -0.81 17.46
CA LEU A 467 -7.92 -1.70 16.40
C LEU A 467 -8.29 -0.90 15.14
N ILE A 468 -8.87 0.29 15.30
CA ILE A 468 -9.22 1.18 14.17
C ILE A 468 -7.96 1.71 13.51
N ASP A 469 -7.02 2.23 14.30
CA ASP A 469 -5.79 2.84 13.80
C ASP A 469 -4.91 1.79 13.10
N ASP A 470 -4.86 0.56 13.60
CA ASP A 470 -4.09 -0.49 12.95
C ASP A 470 -4.58 -0.78 11.53
N ILE A 471 -5.89 -0.74 11.24
CA ILE A 471 -6.43 -1.09 9.91
C ILE A 471 -6.71 0.13 9.01
N ALA A 472 -6.98 1.29 9.61
CA ALA A 472 -7.54 2.45 8.94
C ALA A 472 -7.16 3.78 9.61
N ASN A 473 -5.98 3.89 10.24
CA ASN A 473 -5.49 5.16 10.77
C ASN A 473 -5.57 6.28 9.72
N SER A 474 -6.37 7.31 10.02
CA SER A 474 -6.56 8.46 9.13
C SER A 474 -5.71 9.68 9.56
N ASP A 475 -5.01 9.59 10.68
CA ASP A 475 -4.10 10.61 11.16
C ASP A 475 -2.68 10.35 10.66
N ARG A 476 -2.18 11.23 9.81
CA ARG A 476 -0.82 11.15 9.25
C ARG A 476 0.27 11.47 10.28
N GLN A 477 -0.10 12.05 11.43
CA GLN A 477 0.81 12.31 12.55
C GLN A 477 0.84 11.15 13.55
N ASN A 478 0.06 10.09 13.33
CA ASN A 478 0.11 8.91 14.18
C ASN A 478 1.48 8.24 14.07
N GLU A 479 2.18 8.14 15.20
CA GLU A 479 3.52 7.55 15.29
C GLU A 479 3.50 6.04 15.58
N SER A 480 2.32 5.46 15.80
CA SER A 480 2.12 4.05 16.14
C SER A 480 1.62 3.20 14.97
N PHE A 481 0.90 3.78 14.00
CA PHE A 481 0.31 3.02 12.88
C PHE A 481 0.44 3.76 11.54
N PRO A 482 0.70 3.04 10.43
CA PRO A 482 0.79 3.67 9.12
C PRO A 482 -0.57 4.21 8.67
N PHE A 483 -0.54 5.24 7.83
CA PHE A 483 -1.74 5.84 7.27
C PHE A 483 -2.50 4.81 6.40
N LEU A 484 -3.77 4.60 6.71
CA LEU A 484 -4.71 3.74 5.98
C LEU A 484 -4.15 2.35 5.63
N ARG A 485 -3.51 1.64 6.58
CA ARG A 485 -2.79 0.37 6.34
C ARG A 485 -3.38 -0.48 5.23
N ASN A 486 -4.64 -0.88 5.35
CA ASN A 486 -5.24 -1.81 4.40
C ASN A 486 -5.76 -1.14 3.12
N TYR A 487 -6.02 0.18 3.09
CA TYR A 487 -6.73 0.83 1.99
C TYR A 487 -5.78 1.60 1.06
N ASP A 488 -5.79 1.22 -0.23
CA ASP A 488 -5.10 1.95 -1.28
C ASP A 488 -6.03 3.02 -1.86
N PRO A 489 -5.76 4.32 -1.61
CA PRO A 489 -6.67 5.38 -2.01
C PRO A 489 -6.74 5.59 -3.52
N TYR A 490 -5.73 5.17 -4.28
CA TYR A 490 -5.70 5.33 -5.72
C TYR A 490 -6.29 4.12 -6.45
N ALA A 491 -6.02 2.89 -5.99
CA ALA A 491 -6.68 1.69 -6.51
C ALA A 491 -8.16 1.61 -6.11
N GLY A 492 -8.53 2.27 -5.01
CA GLY A 492 -9.92 2.42 -4.56
C GLY A 492 -10.47 1.19 -3.82
N HIS A 493 -9.58 0.35 -3.28
CA HIS A 493 -9.95 -0.82 -2.49
C HIS A 493 -8.86 -1.19 -1.48
N SER A 494 -9.18 -2.11 -0.58
CA SER A 494 -8.20 -2.63 0.37
C SER A 494 -7.37 -3.79 -0.20
N TRP A 495 -6.14 -3.94 0.32
CA TRP A 495 -5.29 -5.10 0.10
C TRP A 495 -5.24 -5.97 1.36
N ALA A 496 -5.36 -7.27 1.14
CA ALA A 496 -5.41 -8.28 2.19
C ALA A 496 -4.02 -8.66 2.71
N SER A 497 -3.10 -8.98 1.82
CA SER A 497 -1.76 -9.46 2.19
C SER A 497 -0.87 -8.33 2.69
N GLY A 498 -0.24 -8.48 3.86
CA GLY A 498 0.68 -7.47 4.40
C GLY A 498 1.99 -7.35 3.63
N HIS A 499 2.40 -8.42 2.94
CA HIS A 499 3.71 -8.53 2.28
C HIS A 499 3.67 -8.41 0.75
N ALA A 500 2.54 -8.66 0.10
CA ALA A 500 2.38 -8.58 -1.37
C ALA A 500 3.45 -9.36 -2.18
N ARG A 501 3.88 -10.54 -1.70
CA ARG A 501 4.96 -11.34 -2.31
C ARG A 501 4.40 -12.35 -3.31
N PHE A 502 3.79 -11.84 -4.38
CA PHE A 502 3.15 -12.62 -5.43
C PHE A 502 3.65 -12.22 -6.82
N ALA A 503 3.62 -13.19 -7.74
CA ALA A 503 3.95 -12.98 -9.15
C ALA A 503 2.84 -12.22 -9.90
#